data_AF-A0A1F3X296-F1
#
_entry.id   AF-A0A1F3X296-F1
#
_cell.length_a   1.000
_cell.length_b   1.000
_cell.length_c   1.000
_cell.angle_alpha   90.00
_cell.angle_beta   90.00
_cell.angle_gamma   90.00
#
_symmetry.space_group_name_H-M   'P 1'
#
loop_
_entity.id
_entity.type
_entity.pdbx_description
1 polymer ?
#
loop_
_entity_poly.entity_id
_entity_poly.type
_entity_poly.pdbx_seq_one_letter_code
_entity_poly.pdbx_strand_id
1 'polypeptide(L)' 'MNWGSWSNFIDMGGRGFYVWGSYLITLVCIVLELGLLARHKRTLWQRLTQIMKLNKQG' A
#
# COMPACT_ATOMS: atom_id res chain seq x y z
N MET A 1 3.71 -21.35 -32.11
CA MET A 1 4.44 -20.43 -31.21
C MET A 1 4.05 -19.00 -31.54
N ASN A 2 2.89 -18.56 -31.09
CA ASN A 2 2.48 -17.16 -31.17
C ASN A 2 1.78 -16.83 -29.86
N TRP A 3 2.57 -16.76 -28.78
CA TRP A 3 2.12 -16.11 -27.56
C TRP A 3 2.11 -14.62 -27.90
N GLY A 4 0.97 -14.17 -28.45
CA GLY A 4 0.65 -12.78 -28.76
C GLY A 4 0.62 -11.99 -27.46
N SER A 5 1.83 -11.74 -26.98
CA SER A 5 2.18 -11.09 -25.73
C SER A 5 1.37 -9.81 -25.60
N TRP A 6 0.53 -9.73 -24.57
CA TRP A 6 -0.22 -8.54 -24.15
C TRP A 6 -1.30 -7.99 -25.12
N SER A 7 -1.07 -7.95 -26.43
CA SER A 7 -2.05 -7.46 -27.41
C SER A 7 -3.34 -8.27 -27.40
N ASN A 8 -3.27 -9.61 -27.30
CA ASN A 8 -4.48 -10.43 -27.20
C ASN A 8 -5.30 -10.20 -25.91
N PHE A 9 -4.67 -9.72 -24.83
CA PHE A 9 -5.37 -9.42 -23.57
C PHE A 9 -6.15 -8.10 -23.63
N ILE A 10 -5.66 -7.15 -24.43
CA ILE A 10 -6.30 -5.87 -24.69
C ILE A 10 -7.39 -6.04 -25.76
N ASP A 11 -7.11 -6.87 -26.78
CA ASP A 11 -8.01 -7.18 -27.89
C ASP A 11 -9.21 -8.07 -27.49
N MET A 12 -9.10 -8.82 -26.37
CA MET A 12 -10.21 -9.57 -25.74
C MET A 12 -11.19 -8.64 -24.98
N GLY A 13 -11.67 -7.59 -25.64
CA GLY A 13 -12.88 -6.86 -25.26
C GLY A 13 -12.89 -6.25 -23.85
N GLY A 14 -11.78 -5.64 -23.40
CA GLY A 14 -11.79 -4.73 -22.24
C GLY A 14 -11.86 -5.38 -20.84
N ARG A 15 -11.90 -6.71 -20.71
CA ARG A 15 -11.97 -7.38 -19.40
C ARG A 15 -10.64 -7.43 -18.64
N GLY A 16 -9.49 -7.39 -19.33
CA GLY A 16 -8.18 -7.35 -18.69
C GLY A 16 -7.95 -6.08 -17.87
N PHE A 17 -8.45 -4.94 -18.36
CA PHE A 17 -8.37 -3.65 -17.67
C PHE A 17 -9.20 -3.60 -16.38
N TYR A 18 -10.34 -4.30 -16.32
CA TYR A 18 -11.16 -4.39 -15.10
C TYR A 18 -10.48 -5.15 -13.98
N VAL A 19 -9.82 -6.27 -14.32
CA VAL A 19 -9.06 -7.08 -13.36
C VAL A 19 -7.91 -6.24 -12.81
N TRP A 20 -7.08 -5.67 -13.70
CA TRP A 20 -5.97 -4.80 -13.30
C TRP A 20 -6.41 -3.55 -12.54
N GLY A 21 -7.53 -2.94 -12.91
CA GLY A 21 -8.12 -1.82 -12.19
C GLY A 21 -8.50 -2.19 -10.75
N SER A 22 -9.11 -3.35 -10.54
CA SER A 22 -9.49 -3.83 -9.20
C SER A 22 -8.26 -4.12 -8.32
N TYR A 23 -7.21 -4.72 -8.89
CA TYR A 23 -5.92 -4.91 -8.22
C TYR A 23 -5.25 -3.58 -7.87
N LEU A 24 -5.28 -2.61 -8.79
CA LEU A 24 -4.69 -1.29 -8.58
C LEU A 24 -5.44 -0.52 -7.49
N ILE A 25 -6.77 -0.55 -7.48
CA ILE A 25 -7.61 0.05 -6.44
C ILE A 25 -7.30 -0.56 -5.07
N THR A 26 -7.18 -1.89 -5.01
CA THR A 26 -6.83 -2.60 -3.77
C THR A 26 -5.44 -2.19 -3.27
N LEU A 27 -4.46 -2.12 -4.18
CA LEU A 27 -3.09 -1.70 -3.86
C LEU A 27 -3.07 -0.24 -3.35
N VAL A 28 -3.84 0.65 -3.96
CA VAL A 28 -3.99 2.04 -3.51
C VAL A 28 -4.59 2.11 -2.11
N CYS A 29 -5.66 1.35 -1.83
CA CYS A 29 -6.24 1.27 -0.48
C CYS A 29 -5.21 0.81 0.56
N ILE A 30 -4.44 -0.24 0.26
CA ILE A 30 -3.40 -0.74 1.16
C ILE A 30 -2.32 0.32 1.40
N VAL A 31 -1.83 0.99 0.35
CA VAL A 31 -0.80 2.02 0.47
C VAL A 31 -1.31 3.21 1.28
N LEU A 32 -2.55 3.63 1.08
CA LEU A 32 -3.18 4.71 1.85
C LEU A 32 -3.28 4.32 3.33
N GLU A 33 -3.79 3.13 3.63
CA GLU A 33 -3.94 2.66 5.00
C GLU A 33 -2.57 2.53 5.71
N LEU A 34 -1.56 1.98 5.02
CA LEU A 34 -0.19 1.93 5.52
C LEU A 34 0.40 3.32 5.72
N GLY A 35 0.13 4.28 4.83
CA GLY A 35 0.57 5.66 4.95
C GLY A 35 -0.04 6.38 6.16
N LEU A 36 -1.36 6.23 6.35
CA LEU A 36 -2.09 6.73 7.51
C LEU A 36 -1.60 6.07 8.81
N LEU A 37 -1.44 4.75 8.81
CA LEU A 37 -0.95 4.00 9.96
C LEU A 37 0.49 4.37 10.29
N ALA A 38 1.36 4.55 9.30
CA ALA A 38 2.73 4.99 9.50
C ALA A 38 2.80 6.41 10.08
N ARG A 39 1.92 7.32 9.62
CA ARG A 39 1.76 8.66 10.20
C ARG A 39 1.34 8.59 11.66
N HIS A 40 0.33 7.77 11.99
CA HIS A 40 -0.13 7.58 13.38
C HIS A 40 0.94 6.91 14.27
N LYS A 41 1.67 5.92 13.74
CA LYS A 41 2.74 5.25 14.48
C LYS A 41 3.84 6.24 14.84
N ARG A 42 4.21 7.18 13.96
CA ARG A 42 5.19 8.24 14.32
C ARG A 42 4.77 9.02 15.56
N THR A 43 3.49 9.33 15.71
CA THR A 43 2.96 10.06 16.88
C THR A 43 3.04 9.24 18.17
N LEU A 44 2.85 7.91 18.10
CA LEU A 44 2.94 7.02 19.27
C LEU A 44 4.39 6.71 19.66
N TRP A 45 5.27 6.51 18.68
CA TRP A 45 6.69 6.27 18.93
C TRP A 45 7.40 7.47 19.57
N GLN A 46 6.99 8.69 19.22
CA GLN A 46 7.49 9.91 19.86
C GLN A 46 7.10 9.99 21.34
N ARG A 47 5.91 9.49 21.72
CA ARG A 47 5.48 9.48 23.12
C ARG A 47 6.23 8.44 23.96
N LEU A 48 6.45 7.23 23.41
CA LEU A 48 7.18 6.17 24.11
C LEU A 48 8.66 6.50 24.33
N THR A 49 9.31 7.10 23.34
CA THR A 49 10.72 7.53 23.47
C THR A 49 10.90 8.62 24.53
N GLN A 50 9.88 9.45 24.76
CA GLN A 50 9.93 10.48 25.80
C GLN A 50 9.75 9.90 27.22
N ILE A 51 8.86 8.92 27.39
CA ILE A 51 8.67 8.20 28.66
C ILE A 51 9.94 7.43 29.06
N MET A 52 10.58 6.74 28.10
CA MET A 52 11.83 6.02 28.38
C MET A 52 12.99 6.96 28.74
N LYS A 53 13.04 8.18 28.19
CA LYS A 53 14.06 9.18 28.56
C LYS A 53 13.88 9.70 29.97
N LEU A 54 12.63 9.91 30.41
CA LEU A 54 12.32 10.36 31.77
C LEU A 54 12.65 9.30 32.82
N ASN A 55 12.35 8.02 32.54
CA ASN A 55 12.63 6.92 33.47
C ASN A 55 14.13 6.58 33.61
N LYS A 56 14.99 7.08 32.72
CA LYS A 56 16.44 6.85 32.77
C LYS A 56 17.20 7.90 33.61
N GLN A 57 16.52 8.97 34.04
CA GLN A 57 17.10 10.04 34.86
C GLN A 57 16.64 10.05 36.33
N GLY A 58 15.78 9.10 36.72
CA GLY A 58 15.35 8.89 38.12
C GLY A 58 16.12 7.77 38.79
#